data_AF-A0A357IFH8-F1
#
_entry.id   AF-A0A357IFH8-F1
#
_cell.length_a   1.000
_cell.length_b   1.000
_cell.length_c   1.000
_cell.angle_alpha   90.00
_cell.angle_beta   90.00
_cell.angle_gamma   90.00
#
_symmetry.space_group_name_H-M   'P 1'
#
loop_
_entity.id
_entity.type
_entity.pdbx_description
1 polymer ?
#
loop_
_entity_poly.entity_id
_entity_poly.type
_entity_poly.pdbx_seq_one_letter_code
_entity_poly.pdbx_strand_id
1 'polypeptide(L)'
;MKTPYLQCFVAVCVLLVPSWSAAAIYKCQDPDGSITYSQTPCAKNEETAKILSVSDRNGARDVQCGIVKNFAAEVGLAVEAGIDIQQLASRYAAGGELPPLTVRIMRSVYEYQSRPYKTVEDSIQHEAEVCRSERYGEPKCTDFPIAFVTEYGGCATAGDSLTRRRKLAEQRSGNKRASDNAVVQQRVAAASRAAHRRNDARQEREACLARIDKKIRKNADDAREASSPSVQDKLRRKRRSLMAQRSDC
;
A
#
# COMPACT_ATOMS: atom_id res chain seq x y z
N MET A 1 17.05 56.44 -41.07
CA MET A 1 16.15 55.31 -41.34
C MET A 1 16.97 54.04 -41.52
N LYS A 2 17.13 53.24 -40.45
CA LYS A 2 17.68 51.87 -40.47
C LYS A 2 17.00 51.12 -39.34
N THR A 3 16.20 50.12 -39.67
CA THR A 3 15.53 49.19 -38.76
C THR A 3 16.50 48.08 -38.35
N PRO A 4 16.58 47.70 -37.07
CA PRO A 4 17.19 46.44 -36.66
C PRO A 4 16.12 45.35 -36.49
N TYR A 5 16.37 44.22 -37.14
CA TYR A 5 15.62 42.97 -37.02
C TYR A 5 15.90 42.32 -35.65
N LEU A 6 14.83 42.09 -34.87
CA LEU A 6 14.86 41.32 -33.64
C LEU A 6 14.51 39.86 -33.97
N GLN A 7 15.52 39.00 -34.08
CA GLN A 7 15.33 37.55 -34.22
C GLN A 7 15.00 36.94 -32.85
N CYS A 8 13.74 36.53 -32.68
CA CYS A 8 13.31 35.66 -31.58
C CYS A 8 13.84 34.24 -31.78
N PHE A 9 14.86 33.85 -31.01
CA PHE A 9 15.24 32.45 -30.81
C PHE A 9 14.21 31.81 -29.87
N VAL A 10 13.23 31.10 -30.43
CA VAL A 10 12.35 30.20 -29.67
C VAL A 10 13.14 28.92 -29.40
N ALA A 11 13.72 28.82 -28.21
CA ALA A 11 14.33 27.60 -27.71
C ALA A 11 13.22 26.57 -27.42
N VAL A 12 13.01 25.65 -28.36
CA VAL A 12 12.14 24.48 -28.19
C VAL A 12 12.88 23.48 -27.28
N CYS A 13 12.64 23.58 -25.97
CA CYS A 13 12.99 22.53 -25.01
C CYS A 13 12.05 21.35 -25.21
N VAL A 14 12.46 20.39 -26.05
CA VAL A 14 11.85 19.05 -26.13
C VAL A 14 12.08 18.35 -24.79
N LEU A 15 11.03 18.27 -23.99
CA LEU A 15 10.97 17.47 -22.77
C LEU A 15 11.05 15.98 -23.15
N LEU A 16 12.25 15.40 -23.05
CA LEU A 16 12.47 13.96 -23.01
C LEU A 16 11.95 13.43 -21.66
N VAL A 17 10.67 13.07 -21.63
CA VAL A 17 10.12 12.29 -20.53
C VAL A 17 10.67 10.86 -20.66
N PRO A 18 11.34 10.29 -19.64
CA PRO A 18 11.72 8.89 -19.68
C PRO A 18 10.44 8.05 -19.67
N SER A 19 10.14 7.38 -20.78
CA SER A 19 9.12 6.34 -20.81
C SER A 19 9.57 5.23 -19.88
N TRP A 20 8.92 5.12 -18.72
CA TRP A 20 9.08 3.97 -17.85
C TRP A 20 8.46 2.79 -18.58
N SER A 21 9.28 2.06 -19.35
CA SER A 21 8.91 0.76 -19.90
C SER A 21 8.64 -0.17 -18.72
N ALA A 22 7.37 -0.27 -18.31
CA ALA A 22 6.91 -1.31 -17.42
C ALA A 22 7.13 -2.66 -18.13
N ALA A 23 8.23 -3.32 -17.80
CA ALA A 23 8.53 -4.65 -18.31
C ALA A 23 7.52 -5.62 -17.67
N ALA A 24 6.39 -5.82 -18.34
CA ALA A 24 5.45 -6.87 -17.99
C ALA A 24 6.06 -8.21 -18.40
N ILE A 25 6.21 -9.12 -17.43
CA ILE A 25 6.58 -10.50 -17.70
C ILE A 25 5.29 -11.28 -17.94
N TYR A 26 5.07 -11.72 -19.17
CA TYR A 26 3.97 -12.55 -19.60
C TYR A 26 4.31 -14.02 -19.38
N LYS A 27 3.35 -14.77 -18.84
CA LYS A 27 3.43 -16.24 -18.74
C LYS A 27 2.82 -16.82 -20.01
N CYS A 28 3.64 -17.42 -20.85
CA CYS A 28 3.22 -18.13 -22.05
C CYS A 28 3.14 -19.63 -21.75
N GLN A 29 2.15 -20.31 -22.32
CA GLN A 29 2.04 -21.76 -22.27
C GLN A 29 2.13 -22.25 -23.71
N ASP A 30 3.13 -23.08 -23.98
CA ASP A 30 3.37 -23.62 -25.31
C ASP A 30 2.44 -24.83 -25.58
N PRO A 31 2.25 -25.26 -26.85
CA PRO A 31 1.33 -26.35 -27.21
C PRO A 31 1.66 -27.70 -26.58
N ASP A 32 2.92 -27.90 -26.18
CA ASP A 32 3.40 -29.08 -25.45
C ASP A 32 3.10 -29.02 -23.94
N GLY A 33 2.46 -27.94 -23.48
CA GLY A 33 2.12 -27.69 -22.08
C GLY A 33 3.27 -27.10 -21.27
N SER A 34 4.43 -26.82 -21.88
CA SER A 34 5.55 -26.17 -21.21
C SER A 34 5.24 -24.70 -20.93
N ILE A 35 5.78 -24.18 -19.82
CA ILE A 35 5.53 -22.80 -19.37
C ILE A 35 6.81 -21.99 -19.56
N THR A 36 6.72 -20.94 -20.37
CA THR A 36 7.81 -20.01 -20.64
C THR A 36 7.43 -18.60 -20.18
N TYR A 37 8.41 -17.83 -19.72
CA TYR A 37 8.21 -16.45 -19.27
C TYR A 37 8.88 -15.50 -20.25
N SER A 38 8.10 -14.58 -20.81
CA SER A 38 8.58 -13.64 -21.82
C SER A 38 8.30 -12.20 -21.43
N GLN A 39 9.17 -11.27 -21.83
CA GLN A 39 8.96 -9.84 -21.67
C GLN A 39 8.14 -9.24 -22.83
N THR A 40 7.84 -10.04 -23.85
CA THR A 40 6.96 -9.68 -24.97
C THR A 40 5.65 -10.47 -24.88
N PRO A 41 4.49 -9.86 -25.23
CA PRO A 41 3.21 -10.57 -25.29
C PRO A 41 3.32 -11.86 -26.12
N CYS A 42 2.73 -12.95 -25.63
CA CYS A 42 2.78 -14.24 -26.32
C CYS A 42 2.18 -14.13 -27.72
N ALA A 43 2.78 -14.79 -28.70
CA ALA A 43 2.22 -14.88 -30.05
C ALA A 43 0.80 -15.46 -29.95
N LYS A 44 -0.17 -14.79 -30.61
CA LYS A 44 -1.55 -15.28 -30.70
C LYS A 44 -1.55 -16.53 -31.59
N ASN A 45 -1.25 -17.68 -31.01
CA ASN A 45 -1.42 -18.95 -31.69
C ASN A 45 -2.87 -19.39 -31.46
N GLU A 46 -3.57 -19.81 -32.51
CA GLU A 46 -4.98 -20.22 -32.43
C GLU A 46 -5.22 -21.40 -31.45
N GLU A 47 -4.15 -22.10 -31.05
CA GLU A 47 -4.19 -23.20 -30.06
C GLU A 47 -4.02 -22.76 -28.60
N THR A 48 -3.37 -21.63 -28.31
CA THR A 48 -3.27 -21.09 -26.93
C THR A 48 -4.42 -20.14 -26.60
N ALA A 49 -5.15 -19.68 -27.62
CA ALA A 49 -6.46 -19.02 -27.48
C ALA A 49 -7.61 -20.03 -27.33
N LYS A 50 -7.39 -21.32 -27.64
CA LYS A 50 -8.31 -22.40 -27.26
C LYS A 50 -8.16 -22.65 -25.76
N ILE A 51 -8.94 -21.87 -25.01
CA ILE A 51 -9.89 -22.39 -24.03
C ILE A 51 -9.43 -23.75 -23.47
N LEU A 52 -8.92 -23.75 -22.23
CA LEU A 52 -9.20 -24.84 -21.30
C LEU A 52 -10.70 -25.08 -21.37
N SER A 53 -11.12 -26.00 -22.23
CA SER A 53 -12.50 -26.40 -22.42
C SER A 53 -12.92 -27.00 -21.10
N VAL A 54 -13.55 -26.19 -20.26
CA VAL A 54 -14.35 -26.69 -19.15
C VAL A 54 -15.50 -27.43 -19.82
N SER A 55 -15.31 -28.73 -20.03
CA SER A 55 -16.26 -29.64 -20.67
C SER A 55 -17.54 -29.87 -19.87
N ASP A 56 -17.81 -29.05 -18.86
CA ASP A 56 -19.11 -28.93 -18.23
C ASP A 56 -19.74 -27.60 -18.64
N ARG A 57 -20.79 -27.66 -19.45
CA ARG A 57 -21.62 -26.48 -19.82
C ARG A 57 -22.08 -25.68 -18.59
N ASN A 58 -22.20 -26.34 -17.44
CA ASN A 58 -22.51 -25.69 -16.17
C ASN A 58 -21.30 -24.96 -15.56
N GLY A 59 -20.10 -25.54 -15.64
CA GLY A 59 -18.87 -24.93 -15.10
C GLY A 59 -18.43 -23.69 -15.89
N ALA A 60 -18.53 -23.72 -17.22
CA ALA A 60 -18.22 -22.54 -18.04
C ALA A 60 -19.17 -21.37 -17.74
N ARG A 61 -20.45 -21.66 -17.53
CA ARG A 61 -21.46 -20.66 -17.20
C ARG A 61 -21.27 -20.08 -15.81
N ASP A 62 -20.92 -20.89 -14.83
CA ASP A 62 -20.61 -20.40 -13.48
C ASP A 62 -19.39 -19.48 -13.48
N VAL A 63 -18.37 -19.78 -14.29
CA VAL A 63 -17.21 -18.89 -14.48
C VAL A 63 -17.64 -17.57 -15.13
N GLN A 64 -18.45 -17.61 -16.19
CA GLN A 64 -18.94 -16.40 -16.88
C GLN A 64 -19.82 -15.53 -15.98
N CYS A 65 -20.77 -16.14 -15.24
CA CYS A 65 -21.57 -15.41 -14.27
C CYS A 65 -20.77 -14.97 -13.04
N GLY A 66 -19.64 -15.62 -12.76
CA GLY A 66 -18.62 -15.13 -11.85
C GLY A 66 -18.05 -13.78 -12.28
N ILE A 67 -17.83 -13.57 -13.58
CA ILE A 67 -17.33 -12.28 -14.12
C ILE A 67 -18.38 -11.19 -13.88
N VAL A 68 -19.65 -11.47 -14.18
CA VAL A 68 -20.78 -10.56 -13.89
C VAL A 68 -20.81 -10.20 -12.40
N LYS A 69 -20.75 -11.20 -11.53
CA LYS A 69 -20.77 -10.98 -10.07
C LYS A 69 -19.60 -10.12 -9.61
N ASN A 70 -18.39 -10.37 -10.11
CA ASN A 70 -17.19 -9.66 -9.67
C ASN A 70 -17.15 -8.23 -10.22
N PHE A 71 -17.61 -8.03 -11.45
CA PHE A 71 -17.78 -6.71 -12.02
C PHE A 71 -18.84 -5.91 -11.24
N ALA A 72 -20.00 -6.52 -10.97
CA ALA A 72 -21.04 -5.91 -10.15
C ALA A 72 -20.53 -5.56 -8.74
N ALA A 73 -19.72 -6.41 -8.13
CA ALA A 73 -19.11 -6.15 -6.83
C ALA A 73 -18.15 -4.96 -6.86
N GLU A 74 -17.37 -4.81 -7.93
CA GLU A 74 -16.50 -3.66 -8.08
C GLU A 74 -17.27 -2.35 -8.28
N VAL A 75 -18.34 -2.39 -9.07
CA VAL A 75 -19.28 -1.27 -9.18
C VAL A 75 -19.87 -0.97 -7.81
N GLY A 76 -20.31 -1.98 -7.06
CA GLY A 76 -20.90 -1.82 -5.73
C GLY A 76 -19.96 -1.12 -4.76
N LEU A 77 -18.70 -1.55 -4.69
CA LEU A 77 -17.67 -0.90 -3.88
C LEU A 77 -17.42 0.56 -4.28
N ALA A 78 -17.46 0.86 -5.58
CA ALA A 78 -17.32 2.23 -6.06
C ALA A 78 -18.52 3.11 -5.65
N VAL A 79 -19.74 2.57 -5.73
CA VAL A 79 -20.97 3.25 -5.32
C VAL A 79 -20.98 3.50 -3.81
N GLU A 80 -20.60 2.52 -2.99
CA GLU A 80 -20.46 2.70 -1.54
C GLU A 80 -19.39 3.74 -1.17
N ALA A 81 -18.35 3.88 -1.99
CA ALA A 81 -17.35 4.92 -1.85
C ALA A 81 -17.80 6.31 -2.33
N GLY A 82 -19.05 6.46 -2.80
CA GLY A 82 -19.62 7.72 -3.28
C GLY A 82 -19.18 8.11 -4.69
N ILE A 83 -18.66 7.17 -5.48
CA ILE A 83 -18.28 7.42 -6.88
C ILE A 83 -19.54 7.41 -7.75
N ASP A 84 -19.75 8.49 -8.49
CA ASP A 84 -20.87 8.63 -9.42
C ASP A 84 -20.72 7.72 -10.67
N ILE A 85 -21.84 7.30 -11.23
CA ILE A 85 -21.88 6.40 -12.40
C ILE A 85 -21.17 6.98 -13.63
N GLN A 86 -21.17 8.31 -13.84
CA GLN A 86 -20.45 8.94 -14.95
C GLN A 86 -18.94 8.92 -14.74
N GLN A 87 -18.48 9.07 -13.49
CA GLN A 87 -17.06 8.93 -13.16
C GLN A 87 -16.59 7.49 -13.35
N LEU A 88 -17.41 6.52 -12.92
CA LEU A 88 -17.13 5.10 -13.11
C LEU A 88 -17.14 4.72 -14.59
N ALA A 89 -18.07 5.27 -15.37
CA ALA A 89 -18.14 5.05 -16.80
C ALA A 89 -16.91 5.62 -17.51
N SER A 90 -16.49 6.84 -17.15
CA SER A 90 -15.28 7.47 -17.69
C SER A 90 -14.02 6.65 -17.39
N ARG A 91 -13.92 6.06 -16.19
CA ARG A 91 -12.80 5.19 -15.80
C ARG A 91 -12.71 3.94 -16.68
N TYR A 92 -13.83 3.31 -16.99
CA TYR A 92 -13.86 2.08 -17.78
C TYR A 92 -13.89 2.30 -19.29
N ALA A 93 -14.37 3.46 -19.72
CA ALA A 93 -14.46 3.81 -21.13
C ALA A 93 -13.08 3.99 -21.77
N ALA A 94 -12.07 4.51 -21.04
CA ALA A 94 -10.67 4.63 -21.47
C ALA A 94 -10.43 4.94 -22.98
N GLY A 95 -11.27 5.81 -23.56
CA GLY A 95 -11.20 6.22 -24.97
C GLY A 95 -12.17 5.53 -25.96
N GLY A 96 -13.09 4.68 -25.49
CA GLY A 96 -14.10 4.00 -26.31
C GLY A 96 -15.46 3.85 -25.62
N GLU A 97 -16.42 3.27 -26.33
CA GLU A 97 -17.75 2.98 -25.80
C GLU A 97 -17.74 1.79 -24.85
N LEU A 98 -18.50 1.88 -23.76
CA LEU A 98 -18.68 0.75 -22.84
C LEU A 98 -19.56 -0.33 -23.48
N PRO A 99 -19.24 -1.62 -23.29
CA PRO A 99 -20.11 -2.69 -23.74
C PRO A 99 -21.53 -2.57 -23.15
N PRO A 100 -22.59 -2.92 -23.90
CA PRO A 100 -23.97 -2.78 -23.43
C PRO A 100 -24.27 -3.52 -22.12
N LEU A 101 -23.68 -4.72 -21.95
CA LEU A 101 -23.84 -5.51 -20.73
C LEU A 101 -23.23 -4.80 -19.52
N THR A 102 -22.05 -4.21 -19.69
CA THR A 102 -21.37 -3.41 -18.68
C THR A 102 -22.25 -2.25 -18.20
N VAL A 103 -22.78 -1.47 -19.13
CA VAL A 103 -23.64 -0.32 -18.80
C VAL A 103 -24.90 -0.78 -18.05
N ARG A 104 -25.46 -1.92 -18.44
CA ARG A 104 -26.63 -2.51 -17.77
C ARG A 104 -26.33 -2.90 -16.32
N ILE A 105 -25.22 -3.61 -16.09
CA ILE A 105 -24.80 -4.01 -14.74
C ILE A 105 -24.53 -2.76 -13.89
N MET A 106 -23.79 -1.79 -14.42
CA MET A 106 -23.48 -0.53 -13.73
C MET A 106 -24.74 0.20 -13.27
N ARG A 107 -25.72 0.34 -14.18
CA ARG A 107 -27.00 0.98 -13.87
C ARG A 107 -27.78 0.19 -12.83
N SER A 108 -27.87 -1.13 -12.98
CA SER A 108 -28.62 -1.99 -12.05
C SER A 108 -28.07 -1.93 -10.63
N VAL A 109 -26.74 -1.96 -10.49
CA VAL A 109 -26.07 -1.82 -9.18
C VAL A 109 -26.24 -0.42 -8.62
N TYR A 110 -26.21 0.63 -9.43
CA TYR A 110 -26.41 2.00 -8.96
C TYR A 110 -27.86 2.27 -8.50
N GLU A 111 -28.83 1.70 -9.21
CA GLU A 111 -30.27 1.81 -8.91
C GLU A 111 -30.69 0.98 -7.68
N TYR A 112 -29.77 0.33 -6.96
CA TYR A 112 -30.12 -0.60 -5.88
C TYR A 112 -30.99 0.04 -4.79
N GLN A 113 -30.80 1.33 -4.49
CA GLN A 113 -31.59 2.07 -3.51
C GLN A 113 -33.02 2.38 -3.97
N SER A 114 -33.27 2.39 -5.29
CA SER A 114 -34.58 2.66 -5.89
C SER A 114 -35.43 1.40 -6.08
N ARG A 115 -34.85 0.23 -5.81
CA ARG A 115 -35.43 -1.10 -5.99
C ARG A 115 -35.64 -1.78 -4.63
N PRO A 116 -36.35 -2.91 -4.52
CA PRO A 116 -36.57 -3.59 -3.23
C PRO A 116 -35.29 -4.20 -2.62
N TYR A 117 -34.10 -3.89 -3.13
CA TYR A 117 -32.84 -4.38 -2.57
C TYR A 117 -32.51 -3.57 -1.31
N LYS A 118 -32.17 -4.28 -0.23
CA LYS A 118 -31.86 -3.63 1.05
C LYS A 118 -30.40 -3.20 1.12
N THR A 119 -29.54 -3.83 0.31
CA THR A 119 -28.08 -3.63 0.33
C THR A 119 -27.47 -3.70 -1.07
N VAL A 120 -26.24 -3.20 -1.21
CA VAL A 120 -25.43 -3.36 -2.44
C VAL A 120 -25.13 -4.82 -2.72
N GLU A 121 -24.90 -5.63 -1.68
CA GLU A 121 -24.66 -7.07 -1.80
C GLU A 121 -25.88 -7.79 -2.41
N ASP A 122 -27.10 -7.40 -2.04
CA ASP A 122 -28.33 -7.97 -2.65
C ASP A 122 -28.38 -7.67 -4.15
N SER A 123 -27.96 -6.49 -4.57
CA SER A 123 -27.90 -6.12 -5.99
C SER A 123 -26.82 -6.91 -6.73
N ILE A 124 -25.63 -7.08 -6.14
CA ILE A 124 -24.55 -7.92 -6.71
C ILE A 124 -25.02 -9.36 -6.91
N GLN A 125 -25.69 -9.92 -5.90
CA GLN A 125 -26.22 -11.27 -5.96
C GLN A 125 -27.35 -11.39 -6.99
N HIS A 126 -28.22 -10.37 -7.08
CA HIS A 126 -29.25 -10.30 -8.10
C HIS A 126 -28.66 -10.33 -9.51
N GLU A 127 -27.60 -9.57 -9.80
CA GLU A 127 -26.95 -9.57 -11.11
C GLU A 127 -26.39 -10.96 -11.49
N ALA A 128 -25.83 -11.67 -10.52
CA ALA A 128 -25.37 -13.04 -10.72
C ALA A 128 -26.53 -14.00 -11.02
N GLU A 129 -27.67 -13.85 -10.33
CA GLU A 129 -28.88 -14.62 -10.57
C GLU A 129 -29.51 -14.31 -11.93
N VAL A 130 -29.54 -13.04 -12.34
CA VAL A 130 -30.01 -12.62 -13.66
C VAL A 130 -29.16 -13.27 -14.75
N CYS A 131 -27.83 -13.28 -14.59
CA CYS A 131 -26.93 -14.02 -15.48
C CYS A 131 -27.24 -15.53 -15.53
N ARG A 132 -27.40 -16.17 -14.36
CA ARG A 132 -27.76 -17.60 -14.29
C ARG A 132 -29.14 -17.90 -14.86
N SER A 133 -30.05 -16.93 -14.88
CA SER A 133 -31.36 -17.05 -15.52
C SER A 133 -31.35 -16.78 -17.03
N GLU A 134 -30.17 -16.62 -17.65
CA GLU A 134 -30.00 -16.48 -19.11
C GLU A 134 -30.50 -15.14 -19.68
N ARG A 135 -30.94 -14.21 -18.82
CA ARG A 135 -31.46 -12.88 -19.23
C ARG A 135 -30.41 -11.96 -19.84
N TYR A 136 -29.13 -12.25 -19.62
CA TYR A 136 -28.00 -11.55 -20.25
C TYR A 136 -27.47 -12.26 -21.49
N GLY A 137 -28.03 -13.42 -21.86
CA GLY A 137 -27.38 -14.34 -22.79
C GLY A 137 -26.14 -14.97 -22.14
N GLU A 138 -25.23 -15.47 -22.97
CA GLU A 138 -23.94 -16.01 -22.55
C GLU A 138 -22.90 -14.87 -22.47
N PRO A 139 -22.49 -14.41 -21.27
CA PRO A 139 -21.55 -13.31 -21.14
C PRO A 139 -20.17 -13.72 -21.65
N LYS A 140 -19.65 -12.95 -22.59
CA LYS A 140 -18.31 -13.10 -23.15
C LYS A 140 -17.35 -12.14 -22.48
N CYS A 141 -16.07 -12.47 -22.56
CA CYS A 141 -15.00 -11.62 -22.05
C CYS A 141 -15.02 -10.19 -22.64
N THR A 142 -15.45 -10.07 -23.90
CA THR A 142 -15.60 -8.81 -24.63
C THR A 142 -16.76 -7.94 -24.14
N ASP A 143 -17.66 -8.49 -23.33
CA ASP A 143 -18.82 -7.77 -22.79
C ASP A 143 -18.49 -6.95 -21.53
N PHE A 144 -17.22 -6.99 -21.11
CA PHE A 144 -16.68 -6.29 -19.94
C PHE A 144 -15.57 -5.32 -20.34
N PRO A 145 -15.31 -4.27 -19.55
CA PRO A 145 -14.25 -3.31 -19.87
C PRO A 145 -12.89 -3.98 -19.89
N ILE A 146 -12.08 -3.64 -20.88
CA ILE A 146 -10.69 -4.15 -20.98
C ILE A 146 -9.91 -3.80 -19.71
N ALA A 147 -10.09 -2.60 -19.17
CA ALA A 147 -9.45 -2.19 -17.92
C ALA A 147 -9.80 -3.12 -16.74
N PHE A 148 -11.07 -3.51 -16.60
CA PHE A 148 -11.49 -4.47 -15.59
C PHE A 148 -10.87 -5.86 -15.84
N VAL A 149 -11.01 -6.40 -17.06
CA VAL A 149 -10.51 -7.74 -17.38
C VAL A 149 -8.99 -7.83 -17.18
N THR A 150 -8.24 -6.79 -17.57
CA THR A 150 -6.79 -6.74 -17.44
C THR A 150 -6.33 -6.59 -15.99
N GLU A 151 -7.02 -5.78 -15.18
CA GLU A 151 -6.72 -5.63 -13.75
C GLU A 151 -6.79 -6.98 -13.01
N TYR A 152 -7.68 -7.87 -13.43
CA TYR A 152 -7.85 -9.20 -12.83
C TYR A 152 -7.02 -10.29 -13.49
N GLY A 153 -6.19 -9.97 -14.49
CA GLY A 153 -5.32 -10.95 -15.17
C GLY A 153 -6.06 -11.83 -16.18
N GLY A 154 -7.17 -11.34 -16.75
CA GLY A 154 -7.96 -12.03 -17.77
C GLY A 154 -9.28 -12.61 -17.27
N CYS A 155 -10.17 -12.96 -18.19
CA CYS A 155 -11.57 -13.30 -17.87
C CYS A 155 -11.75 -14.57 -17.03
N ALA A 156 -10.92 -15.59 -17.20
CA ALA A 156 -10.96 -16.76 -16.33
C ALA A 156 -10.70 -16.37 -14.86
N THR A 157 -9.72 -15.50 -14.64
CA THR A 157 -9.39 -15.03 -13.28
C THR A 157 -10.40 -14.01 -12.77
N ALA A 158 -10.96 -13.17 -13.65
CA ALA A 158 -12.06 -12.27 -13.33
C ALA A 158 -13.33 -13.02 -12.92
N GLY A 159 -13.56 -14.25 -13.38
CA GLY A 159 -14.67 -15.11 -12.96
C GLY A 159 -14.48 -15.75 -11.58
N ASP A 160 -13.26 -16.21 -11.28
CA ASP A 160 -12.91 -16.91 -10.03
C ASP A 160 -12.50 -15.96 -8.87
N SER A 161 -12.46 -14.65 -9.12
CA SER A 161 -11.75 -13.67 -8.30
C SER A 161 -12.29 -13.44 -6.88
N LEU A 162 -13.52 -13.85 -6.53
CA LEU A 162 -14.01 -13.74 -5.14
C LEU A 162 -13.19 -14.60 -4.18
N THR A 163 -12.75 -15.78 -4.62
CA THR A 163 -11.90 -16.66 -3.81
C THR A 163 -10.50 -16.07 -3.64
N ARG A 164 -10.00 -15.35 -4.65
CA ARG A 164 -8.71 -14.66 -4.61
C ARG A 164 -8.76 -13.36 -3.82
N ARG A 165 -9.82 -12.55 -3.93
CA ARG A 165 -10.04 -11.33 -3.12
C ARG A 165 -10.29 -11.67 -1.66
N ARG A 166 -11.01 -12.77 -1.33
CA ARG A 166 -11.13 -13.26 0.06
C ARG A 166 -9.79 -13.75 0.59
N LYS A 167 -9.01 -14.51 -0.19
CA LYS A 167 -7.64 -14.91 0.17
C LYS A 167 -6.67 -13.72 0.27
N LEU A 168 -6.77 -12.72 -0.61
CA LEU A 168 -5.95 -11.49 -0.57
C LEU A 168 -6.40 -10.54 0.53
N ALA A 169 -7.68 -10.50 0.89
CA ALA A 169 -8.22 -9.75 2.03
C ALA A 169 -7.88 -10.44 3.36
N GLU A 170 -7.88 -11.77 3.42
CA GLU A 170 -7.34 -12.55 4.55
C GLU A 170 -5.82 -12.39 4.67
N GLN A 171 -5.09 -12.41 3.55
CA GLN A 171 -3.65 -12.12 3.53
C GLN A 171 -3.35 -10.66 3.90
N ARG A 172 -4.18 -9.68 3.46
CA ARG A 172 -4.07 -8.28 3.87
C ARG A 172 -4.47 -8.06 5.32
N SER A 173 -5.45 -8.80 5.86
CA SER A 173 -5.83 -8.75 7.28
C SER A 173 -4.76 -9.42 8.16
N GLY A 174 -4.14 -10.51 7.68
CA GLY A 174 -2.96 -11.13 8.29
C GLY A 174 -1.73 -10.21 8.25
N ASN A 175 -1.45 -9.55 7.12
CA ASN A 175 -0.36 -8.59 6.99
C ASN A 175 -0.61 -7.28 7.73
N LYS A 176 -1.86 -6.82 7.86
CA LYS A 176 -2.20 -5.64 8.66
C LYS A 176 -2.01 -5.93 10.16
N ARG A 177 -2.42 -7.11 10.63
CA ARG A 177 -2.10 -7.58 12.00
C ARG A 177 -0.60 -7.78 12.22
N ALA A 178 0.14 -8.29 11.24
CA ALA A 178 1.59 -8.43 11.32
C ALA A 178 2.32 -7.06 11.28
N SER A 179 1.84 -6.11 10.48
CA SER A 179 2.36 -4.74 10.39
C SER A 179 2.01 -3.92 11.63
N ASP A 180 0.80 -4.05 12.17
CA ASP A 180 0.40 -3.40 13.42
C ASP A 180 1.18 -3.99 14.61
N ASN A 181 1.40 -5.31 14.64
CA ASN A 181 2.30 -5.94 15.62
C ASN A 181 3.77 -5.52 15.44
N ALA A 182 4.25 -5.33 14.20
CA ALA A 182 5.61 -4.84 13.95
C ALA A 182 5.78 -3.36 14.37
N VAL A 183 4.79 -2.50 14.11
CA VAL A 183 4.79 -1.10 14.56
C VAL A 183 4.67 -1.02 16.09
N VAL A 184 3.86 -1.87 16.72
CA VAL A 184 3.76 -1.98 18.18
C VAL A 184 5.08 -2.50 18.76
N GLN A 185 5.69 -3.55 18.20
CA GLN A 185 7.00 -4.06 18.64
C GLN A 185 8.11 -3.02 18.44
N GLN A 186 8.08 -2.24 17.36
CA GLN A 186 9.07 -1.20 17.10
C GLN A 186 8.89 -0.02 18.07
N ARG A 187 7.65 0.35 18.43
CA ARG A 187 7.36 1.37 19.46
C ARG A 187 7.72 0.88 20.86
N VAL A 188 7.45 -0.37 21.20
CA VAL A 188 7.87 -0.99 22.47
C VAL A 188 9.40 -1.05 22.55
N ALA A 189 10.09 -1.48 21.49
CA ALA A 189 11.56 -1.51 21.44
C ALA A 189 12.20 -0.11 21.47
N ALA A 190 11.52 0.91 20.92
CA ALA A 190 11.96 2.31 21.03
C ALA A 190 11.73 2.87 22.44
N ALA A 191 10.61 2.53 23.07
CA ALA A 191 10.31 2.90 24.45
C ALA A 191 11.27 2.23 25.45
N SER A 192 11.57 0.94 25.26
CA SER A 192 12.57 0.21 26.06
C SER A 192 13.98 0.78 25.88
N ARG A 193 14.38 1.16 24.66
CA ARG A 193 15.67 1.84 24.42
C ARG A 193 15.73 3.23 25.05
N ALA A 194 14.64 4.00 25.02
CA ALA A 194 14.55 5.28 25.69
C ALA A 194 14.60 5.13 27.22
N ALA A 195 13.99 4.08 27.78
CA ALA A 195 14.06 3.76 29.21
C ALA A 195 15.48 3.36 29.63
N HIS A 196 16.18 2.53 28.84
CA HIS A 196 17.58 2.19 29.10
C HIS A 196 18.49 3.42 29.09
N ARG A 197 18.39 4.29 28.08
CA ARG A 197 19.18 5.54 28.04
C ARG A 197 18.95 6.46 29.25
N ARG A 198 17.71 6.51 29.78
CA ARG A 198 17.40 7.28 31.00
C ARG A 198 18.03 6.66 32.23
N ASN A 199 18.06 5.33 32.33
CA ASN A 199 18.73 4.63 33.42
C ASN A 199 20.25 4.78 33.35
N ASP A 200 20.84 4.68 32.15
CA ASP A 200 22.28 4.87 31.94
C ASP A 200 22.69 6.30 32.32
N ALA A 201 21.98 7.33 31.83
CA ALA A 201 22.24 8.72 32.19
C ALA A 201 22.09 8.98 33.71
N ARG A 202 21.15 8.31 34.37
CA ARG A 202 20.99 8.39 35.83
C ARG A 202 22.16 7.73 36.55
N GLN A 203 22.61 6.56 36.11
CA GLN A 203 23.77 5.87 36.69
C GLN A 203 25.06 6.67 36.49
N GLU A 204 25.26 7.27 35.32
CA GLU A 204 26.41 8.13 35.03
C GLU A 204 26.42 9.36 35.94
N ARG A 205 25.25 9.99 36.13
CA ARG A 205 25.09 11.12 37.05
C ARG A 205 25.37 10.73 38.50
N GLU A 206 24.82 9.61 38.97
CA GLU A 206 25.08 9.08 40.32
C GLU A 206 26.58 8.76 40.52
N ALA A 207 27.24 8.18 39.51
CA ALA A 207 28.67 7.92 39.53
C ALA A 207 29.51 9.21 39.54
N CYS A 208 29.09 10.24 38.79
CA CYS A 208 29.71 11.56 38.80
C CYS A 208 29.64 12.20 40.20
N LEU A 209 28.44 12.22 40.79
CA LEU A 209 28.20 12.75 42.12
C LEU A 209 29.06 12.02 43.18
N ALA A 210 29.09 10.68 43.14
CA ALA A 210 29.89 9.88 44.07
C ALA A 210 31.40 10.18 43.97
N ARG A 211 31.93 10.36 42.75
CA ARG A 211 33.34 10.72 42.53
C ARG A 211 33.67 12.10 43.10
N ILE A 212 32.77 13.07 42.93
CA ILE A 212 32.98 14.44 43.43
C ILE A 212 32.82 14.49 44.95
N ASP A 213 31.83 13.82 45.52
CA ASP A 213 31.64 13.74 46.97
C ASP A 213 32.86 13.10 47.67
N LYS A 214 33.47 12.07 47.05
CA LYS A 214 34.72 11.49 47.54
C LYS A 214 35.87 12.51 47.55
N LYS A 215 35.99 13.34 46.51
CA LYS A 215 37.00 14.42 46.46
C LYS A 215 36.74 15.51 47.49
N ILE A 216 35.46 15.85 47.74
CA ILE A 216 35.07 16.83 48.77
C ILE A 216 35.44 16.33 50.17
N ARG A 217 35.15 15.07 50.48
CA ARG A 217 35.52 14.44 51.77
C ARG A 217 37.03 14.46 51.98
N LYS A 218 37.80 13.97 51.00
CA LYS A 218 39.27 14.00 51.07
C LYS A 218 39.81 15.43 51.28
N ASN A 219 39.28 16.41 50.55
CA ASN A 219 39.68 17.80 50.69
C ASN A 219 39.31 18.40 52.06
N ALA A 220 38.26 17.88 52.72
CA ALA A 220 37.90 18.28 54.08
C ALA A 220 38.84 17.65 55.12
N ASP A 221 39.27 16.40 54.91
CA ASP A 221 40.25 15.73 55.76
C ASP A 221 41.63 16.40 55.63
N ASP A 222 42.09 16.66 54.40
CA ASP A 222 43.33 17.42 54.14
C ASP A 222 43.30 18.81 54.82
N ALA A 223 42.13 19.44 54.91
CA ALA A 223 41.96 20.76 55.55
C ALA A 223 42.01 20.71 57.07
N ARG A 224 41.67 19.56 57.68
CA ARG A 224 41.82 19.34 59.13
C ARG A 224 43.28 19.12 59.51
N GLU A 225 44.07 18.51 58.64
CA GLU A 225 45.49 18.22 58.85
C GLU A 225 46.39 19.42 58.50
N ALA A 226 45.91 20.37 57.69
CA ALA A 226 46.68 21.54 57.29
C ALA A 226 46.85 22.56 58.44
N SER A 227 48.10 22.74 58.88
CA SER A 227 48.49 23.71 59.92
C SER A 227 48.84 25.11 59.39
N SER A 228 49.13 25.27 58.09
CA SER A 228 49.48 26.56 57.49
C SER A 228 48.26 27.30 56.92
N PRO A 229 48.08 28.61 57.21
CA PRO A 229 46.99 29.43 56.66
C PRO A 229 46.94 29.44 55.12
N SER A 230 48.11 29.47 54.48
CA SER A 230 48.22 29.46 53.01
C SER A 230 47.69 28.18 52.37
N VAL A 231 47.86 27.03 53.04
CA VAL A 231 47.37 25.72 52.60
C VAL A 231 45.86 25.62 52.80
N GLN A 232 45.35 26.14 53.92
CA GLN A 232 43.90 26.18 54.19
C GLN A 232 43.13 27.00 53.14
N ASP A 233 43.66 28.15 52.70
CA ASP A 233 43.02 28.96 51.67
C ASP A 233 42.97 28.26 50.31
N LYS A 234 44.04 27.52 49.95
CA LYS A 234 44.08 26.70 48.73
C LYS A 234 43.03 25.59 48.77
N LEU A 235 42.88 24.91 49.91
CA LEU A 235 41.88 23.85 50.11
C LEU A 235 40.44 24.39 50.10
N ARG A 236 40.20 25.60 50.64
CA ARG A 236 38.92 26.31 50.55
C ARG A 236 38.53 26.66 49.11
N ARG A 237 39.47 27.16 48.31
CA ARG A 237 39.25 27.42 46.87
C ARG A 237 38.94 26.12 46.11
N LYS A 238 39.71 25.06 46.38
CA LYS A 238 39.48 23.73 45.80
C LYS A 238 38.10 23.16 46.18
N ARG A 239 37.64 23.36 47.42
CA ARG A 239 36.31 22.94 47.87
C ARG A 239 35.19 23.65 47.11
N ARG A 240 35.31 24.97 46.90
CA ARG A 240 34.35 25.75 46.11
C ARG A 240 34.28 25.26 44.65
N SER A 241 35.43 24.99 44.05
CA SER A 241 35.50 24.42 42.69
C SER A 241 34.85 23.03 42.60
N LEU A 242 35.07 22.15 43.59
CA LEU A 242 34.42 20.83 43.62
C LEU A 242 32.91 20.91 43.83
N MET A 243 32.43 21.87 44.62
CA MET A 243 30.99 22.11 44.79
C MET A 243 30.33 22.61 43.49
N ALA A 244 31.03 23.43 42.71
CA ALA A 244 30.58 23.83 41.38
C ALA A 244 30.57 22.64 40.41
N GLN A 245 31.63 21.82 40.37
CA GLN A 245 31.62 20.60 39.55
C GLN A 245 30.50 19.62 39.93
N ARG A 246 30.09 19.61 41.20
CA ARG A 246 28.97 18.78 41.69
C ARG A 246 27.62 19.22 41.13
N SER A 247 27.40 20.52 40.90
CA SER A 247 26.16 21.00 40.28
C SER A 247 26.08 20.66 38.79
N ASP A 248 27.22 20.37 38.16
CA ASP A 248 27.32 20.16 36.71
C ASP A 248 27.18 18.68 36.30
N CYS A 249 26.92 17.75 37.23
CA CYS A 249 26.81 16.29 36.99
C CYS A 249 25.47 15.79 36.38
#